data_AF-A0A6I6WV06-F1
#
_entry.id   AF-A0A6I6WV06-F1
#
_cell.length_a   1.000
_cell.length_b   1.000
_cell.length_c   1.000
_cell.angle_alpha   90.00
_cell.angle_beta   90.00
_cell.angle_gamma   90.00
#
_symmetry.space_group_name_H-M   'P 1'
#
loop_
_entity.id
_entity.type
_entity.pdbx_description
1 polymer ?
#
loop_
_entity_poly.entity_id
_entity_poly.type
_entity_poly.pdbx_seq_one_letter_code
_entity_poly.pdbx_strand_id
1 'polypeptide(L)'
;MAQGSLQGGDGSGGSDGARAGDVAAGATDGVPGRPHRVVVLVDENSNPFELGCATEVFGLHRPELGRDLYDFRLCAAGPRTRMRDGFFTLTGVGDLSAADTADTLIVPNRPDVDVPRRPAVLDAVRRAHARGARLVGLCSGAFTLAEAGVLEGRRATAHWQWADDFRARFPGVHLEPDVLFVDDGDILTSAGSAAALDLGLHLVRRDHGAEVANAVSRRLVFAAHRDGGQRQFVERPVPQTRDTSLAPLLEWAQERLDTPLTVARLAARAAVSPATLHRRFRTQLGTTPLAWLTGERLALACRLIERGGTGFEAVARLSGLGTPGNLRLQMQRHTGLTPAAYRARFGPADARAAPIRGRAGARTRPRGAQGHARARGDAATQRRGGKAGASAPGAVTAP
;
A
#
# COMPACT_ATOMS: atom_id res chain seq x y z
N MET A 1 6.24 -14.48 76.56
CA MET A 1 6.59 -15.75 77.22
C MET A 1 5.83 -16.88 76.55
N ALA A 2 6.49 -18.04 76.41
CA ALA A 2 6.10 -19.27 75.70
C ALA A 2 6.02 -19.13 74.16
N GLN A 3 7.05 -19.50 73.36
CA GLN A 3 7.57 -20.86 73.07
C GLN A 3 6.43 -21.83 72.71
N GLY A 4 6.39 -22.54 71.58
CA GLY A 4 7.39 -22.87 70.57
C GLY A 4 7.18 -24.34 70.20
N SER A 5 7.07 -24.67 68.91
CA SER A 5 7.36 -26.02 68.38
C SER A 5 7.62 -25.91 66.87
N LEU A 6 8.87 -26.19 66.54
CA LEU A 6 9.48 -26.28 65.21
C LEU A 6 9.74 -27.75 64.87
N GLN A 7 10.00 -27.99 63.57
CA GLN A 7 10.58 -29.15 62.87
C GLN A 7 9.54 -29.88 62.00
N GLY A 8 9.66 -29.96 60.68
CA GLY A 8 10.84 -30.09 59.80
C GLY A 8 10.68 -31.44 59.05
N GLY A 9 10.90 -31.61 57.74
CA GLY A 9 11.42 -30.73 56.70
C GLY A 9 11.23 -31.35 55.30
N ASP A 10 11.87 -30.66 54.34
CA ASP A 10 12.51 -31.10 53.09
C ASP A 10 11.72 -31.87 52.00
N GLY A 11 11.39 -31.14 50.92
CA GLY A 11 12.28 -31.09 49.74
C GLY A 11 12.09 -32.11 48.61
N SER A 12 11.35 -31.72 47.56
CA SER A 12 11.60 -31.99 46.11
C SER A 12 10.44 -31.35 45.32
N GLY A 13 10.58 -30.38 44.41
CA GLY A 13 11.52 -30.29 43.29
C GLY A 13 10.87 -30.87 42.02
N GLY A 14 10.14 -30.07 41.23
CA GLY A 14 9.57 -30.55 39.96
C GLY A 14 8.57 -29.64 39.23
N SER A 15 9.11 -28.74 38.40
CA SER A 15 8.53 -28.18 37.16
C SER A 15 7.12 -27.56 37.17
N ASP A 16 7.09 -26.22 37.31
CA ASP A 16 6.00 -25.36 36.87
C ASP A 16 5.97 -25.29 35.33
N GLY A 17 5.03 -26.03 34.73
CA GLY A 17 4.64 -25.88 33.33
C GLY A 17 3.55 -24.82 33.23
N ALA A 18 3.94 -23.57 32.99
CA ALA A 18 3.04 -22.47 32.66
C ALA A 18 2.23 -22.82 31.40
N ARG A 19 0.95 -23.15 31.55
CA ARG A 19 -0.02 -23.12 30.45
C ARG A 19 -0.49 -21.69 30.27
N ALA A 20 -0.11 -21.12 29.13
CA ALA A 20 -0.65 -19.88 28.59
C ALA A 20 -2.19 -19.93 28.62
N GLY A 21 -2.80 -18.98 29.31
CA GLY A 21 -4.23 -18.73 29.23
C GLY A 21 -4.57 -18.20 27.84
N ASP A 22 -5.43 -18.94 27.14
CA ASP A 22 -6.10 -18.49 25.93
C ASP A 22 -6.81 -17.17 26.21
N VAL A 23 -6.36 -16.11 25.54
CA VAL A 23 -7.10 -14.85 25.45
C VAL A 23 -8.29 -15.12 24.54
N ALA A 24 -9.47 -15.28 25.15
CA ALA A 24 -10.73 -15.47 24.46
C ALA A 24 -10.96 -14.34 23.46
N ALA A 25 -10.94 -14.68 22.16
CA ALA A 25 -11.37 -13.82 21.09
C ALA A 25 -12.86 -13.53 21.27
N GLY A 26 -13.20 -12.27 21.55
CA GLY A 26 -14.58 -11.79 21.56
C GLY A 26 -15.16 -11.86 20.15
N ALA A 27 -15.88 -12.94 19.86
CA ALA A 27 -16.75 -13.02 18.70
C ALA A 27 -17.92 -12.04 18.91
N THR A 28 -18.01 -11.03 18.06
CA THR A 28 -19.20 -10.18 18.00
C THR A 28 -20.30 -10.95 17.28
N ASP A 29 -21.32 -11.37 18.01
CA ASP A 29 -22.57 -11.93 17.47
C ASP A 29 -23.30 -10.86 16.64
N GLY A 30 -23.13 -10.95 15.31
CA GLY A 30 -23.90 -10.16 14.34
C GLY A 30 -25.24 -10.83 14.04
N VAL A 31 -26.32 -10.06 14.08
CA VAL A 31 -27.65 -10.46 13.60
C VAL A 31 -27.54 -10.99 12.16
N PRO A 32 -28.06 -12.18 11.81
CA PRO A 32 -27.96 -12.69 10.45
C PRO A 32 -28.78 -11.79 9.51
N GLY A 33 -28.16 -11.28 8.44
CA GLY A 33 -28.90 -10.85 7.24
C GLY A 33 -28.54 -9.52 6.59
N ARG A 34 -27.65 -8.68 7.15
CA ARG A 34 -27.18 -7.47 6.45
C ARG A 34 -25.65 -7.37 6.40
N PRO A 35 -25.05 -6.93 5.29
CA PRO A 35 -23.61 -6.67 5.22
C PRO A 35 -23.20 -5.62 6.26
N HIS A 36 -22.00 -5.75 6.83
CA HIS A 36 -21.45 -4.77 7.76
C HIS A 36 -21.37 -3.39 7.07
N ARG A 37 -22.03 -2.39 7.65
CA ARG A 37 -22.15 -1.07 7.02
C ARG A 37 -20.99 -0.17 7.41
N VAL A 38 -20.23 0.26 6.41
CA VAL A 38 -19.13 1.22 6.54
C VAL A 38 -19.57 2.56 5.96
N VAL A 39 -19.52 3.61 6.78
CA VAL A 39 -19.88 4.97 6.34
C VAL A 39 -18.67 5.88 6.47
N VAL A 40 -18.32 6.62 5.42
CA VAL A 40 -17.28 7.66 5.47
C VAL A 40 -17.93 9.03 5.56
N LEU A 41 -17.59 9.78 6.60
CA LEU A 41 -18.02 11.17 6.77
C LEU A 41 -17.09 12.08 5.98
N VAL A 42 -17.60 12.71 4.91
CA VAL A 42 -16.84 13.65 4.09
C VAL A 42 -17.16 15.08 4.52
N ASP A 43 -16.14 15.80 4.98
CA ASP A 43 -16.26 17.20 5.38
C ASP A 43 -15.61 18.13 4.35
N GLU A 44 -15.93 19.42 4.44
CA GLU A 44 -15.34 20.43 3.57
C GLU A 44 -13.82 20.50 3.74
N ASN A 45 -13.12 20.69 2.62
CA ASN A 45 -11.66 20.69 2.51
C ASN A 45 -10.96 19.34 2.80
N SER A 46 -11.70 18.24 2.94
CA SER A 46 -11.11 16.90 3.05
C SER A 46 -10.20 16.58 1.86
N ASN A 47 -9.08 15.87 2.08
CA ASN A 47 -8.23 15.40 0.99
C ASN A 47 -8.87 14.18 0.33
N PRO A 48 -8.96 14.13 -1.01
CA PRO A 48 -9.50 12.96 -1.71
C PRO A 48 -8.74 11.65 -1.45
N PHE A 49 -7.47 11.69 -1.03
CA PHE A 49 -6.66 10.49 -0.94
C PHE A 49 -7.17 9.48 0.11
N GLU A 50 -7.42 9.90 1.36
CA GLU A 50 -7.95 8.99 2.38
C GLU A 50 -9.37 8.50 2.05
N LEU A 51 -10.19 9.34 1.41
CA LEU A 51 -11.49 8.92 0.87
C LEU A 51 -11.33 7.84 -0.19
N GLY A 52 -10.36 8.00 -1.09
CA GLY A 52 -9.97 7.01 -2.09
C GLY A 52 -9.52 5.69 -1.43
N CYS A 53 -8.66 5.77 -0.41
CA CYS A 53 -8.23 4.60 0.34
C CYS A 53 -9.40 3.83 0.98
N ALA A 54 -10.33 4.55 1.63
CA ALA A 54 -11.52 3.93 2.21
C ALA A 54 -12.41 3.30 1.13
N THR A 55 -12.59 3.97 0.00
CA THR A 55 -13.37 3.46 -1.14
C THR A 55 -12.73 2.19 -1.72
N GLU A 56 -11.42 2.20 -1.92
CA GLU A 56 -10.65 1.06 -2.44
C GLU A 56 -10.71 -0.16 -1.52
N VAL A 57 -10.64 0.05 -0.19
CA VAL A 57 -10.65 -1.05 0.79
C VAL A 57 -12.07 -1.58 1.05
N PHE A 58 -13.05 -0.70 1.24
CA PHE A 58 -14.39 -1.04 1.74
C PHE A 58 -15.48 -0.96 0.68
N GLY A 59 -15.35 -0.10 -0.34
CA GLY A 59 -16.42 0.25 -1.27
C GLY A 59 -16.43 -0.49 -2.60
N LEU A 60 -15.31 -1.13 -3.00
CA LEU A 60 -15.25 -1.83 -4.28
C LEU A 60 -15.85 -3.24 -4.20
N HIS A 61 -16.67 -3.57 -5.22
CA HIS A 61 -17.15 -4.92 -5.43
C HIS A 61 -16.00 -5.87 -5.83
N ARG A 62 -15.96 -7.04 -5.21
CA ARG A 62 -14.90 -8.05 -5.40
C ARG A 62 -15.51 -9.39 -5.79
N PRO A 63 -15.88 -9.59 -7.07
CA PRO A 63 -16.50 -10.83 -7.53
C PRO A 63 -15.62 -12.07 -7.29
N GLU A 64 -14.29 -11.90 -7.26
CA GLU A 64 -13.33 -12.95 -6.92
C GLU A 64 -13.50 -13.53 -5.50
N LEU A 65 -14.22 -12.84 -4.61
CA LEU A 65 -14.55 -13.31 -3.26
C LEU A 65 -15.94 -13.94 -3.15
N GLY A 66 -16.74 -13.90 -4.23
CA GLY A 66 -18.08 -14.48 -4.28
C GLY A 66 -19.13 -13.82 -3.38
N ARG A 67 -18.80 -12.73 -2.70
CA ARG A 67 -19.71 -11.96 -1.83
C ARG A 67 -19.23 -10.52 -1.65
N ASP A 68 -20.17 -9.63 -1.32
CA ASP A 68 -19.83 -8.29 -0.83
C ASP A 68 -19.30 -8.37 0.61
N LEU A 69 -18.25 -7.60 0.88
CA LEU A 69 -17.67 -7.53 2.23
C LEU A 69 -18.40 -6.51 3.11
N TYR A 70 -18.78 -5.36 2.52
CA TYR A 70 -19.37 -4.24 3.25
C TYR A 70 -20.48 -3.55 2.44
N ASP A 71 -21.46 -2.98 3.14
CA ASP A 71 -22.36 -1.95 2.60
C ASP A 71 -21.68 -0.58 2.81
N PHE A 72 -21.05 -0.05 1.76
CA PHE A 72 -20.25 1.17 1.83
C PHE A 72 -21.05 2.41 1.43
N ARG A 73 -21.01 3.45 2.25
CA ARG A 73 -21.70 4.72 1.99
C ARG A 73 -20.83 5.91 2.33
N LEU A 74 -21.15 7.03 1.71
CA LEU A 74 -20.61 8.34 2.06
C LEU A 74 -21.70 9.17 2.71
N CYS A 75 -21.34 10.03 3.67
CA CYS A 75 -22.23 11.04 4.23
C CYS A 75 -21.55 12.40 4.36
N ALA A 76 -22.29 13.49 4.27
CA ALA A 76 -21.77 14.85 4.41
C ALA A 76 -22.78 15.78 5.09
N ALA A 77 -22.29 16.91 5.63
CA ALA A 77 -23.13 17.92 6.28
C ALA A 77 -24.02 18.71 5.32
N GLY A 78 -23.76 18.63 4.01
CA GLY A 78 -24.54 19.33 2.99
C GLY A 78 -24.50 18.61 1.64
N PRO A 79 -25.37 19.01 0.70
CA PRO A 79 -25.52 18.34 -0.61
C PRO A 79 -24.34 18.56 -1.56
N ARG A 80 -23.47 19.53 -1.24
CA ARG A 80 -22.27 19.88 -1.99
C ARG A 80 -21.13 20.06 -1.02
N THR A 81 -20.05 19.30 -1.21
CA THR A 81 -18.86 19.37 -0.35
C THR A 81 -17.67 19.76 -1.20
N ARG A 82 -17.12 20.95 -0.94
CA ARG A 82 -15.92 21.42 -1.64
C ARG A 82 -14.71 20.69 -1.08
N MET A 83 -14.04 19.91 -1.91
CA MET A 83 -12.88 19.11 -1.50
C MET A 83 -11.63 19.99 -1.43
N ARG A 84 -10.50 19.39 -1.01
CA ARG A 84 -9.20 20.05 -0.81
C ARG A 84 -8.92 21.17 -1.82
N ASP A 85 -8.64 22.37 -1.31
CA ASP A 85 -8.27 23.57 -2.09
C ASP A 85 -9.26 23.92 -3.22
N GLY A 86 -10.49 23.39 -3.15
CA GLY A 86 -11.50 23.57 -4.18
C GLY A 86 -11.22 22.81 -5.48
N PHE A 87 -10.35 21.79 -5.47
CA PHE A 87 -10.01 21.01 -6.66
C PHE A 87 -11.24 20.42 -7.35
N PHE A 88 -12.24 20.00 -6.58
CA PHE A 88 -13.54 19.58 -7.08
C PHE A 88 -14.62 19.68 -6.01
N THR A 89 -15.88 19.50 -6.42
CA THR A 89 -17.03 19.43 -5.51
C THR A 89 -17.60 18.02 -5.55
N LEU A 90 -17.73 17.40 -4.38
CA LEU A 90 -18.41 16.13 -4.22
C LEU A 90 -19.92 16.37 -4.05
N THR A 91 -20.74 15.64 -4.80
CA THR A 91 -22.20 15.68 -4.79
C THR A 91 -22.76 14.26 -4.81
N GLY A 92 -24.08 14.10 -4.59
CA GLY A 92 -24.73 12.78 -4.59
C GLY A 92 -24.41 11.92 -3.37
N VAL A 93 -23.94 12.56 -2.30
CA VAL A 93 -23.62 11.93 -1.02
C VAL A 93 -24.81 12.07 -0.06
N GLY A 94 -25.03 11.06 0.78
CA GLY A 94 -26.10 11.10 1.78
C GLY A 94 -25.87 12.17 2.84
N ASP A 95 -26.91 12.55 3.57
CA ASP A 95 -26.76 13.43 4.73
C ASP A 95 -26.14 12.70 5.94
N LEU A 96 -25.87 13.44 7.01
CA LEU A 96 -25.26 12.90 8.23
C LEU A 96 -26.10 11.82 8.93
N SER A 97 -27.38 11.63 8.60
CA SER A 97 -28.19 10.53 9.17
C SER A 97 -27.69 9.15 8.76
N ALA A 98 -26.94 9.05 7.64
CA ALA A 98 -26.31 7.79 7.26
C ALA A 98 -25.30 7.30 8.32
N ALA A 99 -24.62 8.21 9.04
CA ALA A 99 -23.73 7.89 10.15
C ALA A 99 -24.47 7.17 11.29
N ASP A 100 -25.75 7.49 11.49
CA ASP A 100 -26.61 6.86 12.50
C ASP A 100 -26.97 5.41 12.15
N THR A 101 -26.56 4.89 10.99
CA THR A 101 -26.73 3.48 10.58
C THR A 101 -25.42 2.70 10.42
N ALA A 102 -24.28 3.37 10.64
CA ALA A 102 -22.95 2.80 10.42
C ALA A 102 -22.58 1.74 11.48
N ASP A 103 -22.11 0.57 11.08
CA ASP A 103 -21.42 -0.35 11.99
C ASP A 103 -19.95 0.07 12.17
N THR A 104 -19.39 0.76 11.17
CA THR A 104 -18.12 1.51 11.25
C THR A 104 -18.26 2.89 10.62
N LEU A 105 -17.92 3.93 11.39
CA LEU A 105 -17.85 5.32 10.91
C LEU A 105 -16.39 5.72 10.71
N ILE A 106 -16.02 6.03 9.47
CA ILE A 106 -14.69 6.52 9.09
C ILE A 106 -14.73 8.04 9.00
N VAL A 107 -13.84 8.69 9.72
CA VAL A 107 -13.58 10.13 9.67
C VAL A 107 -12.23 10.33 8.97
N PRO A 108 -12.23 10.75 7.69
CA PRO A 108 -11.04 10.96 6.90
C PRO A 108 -10.33 12.24 7.34
N ASN A 109 -9.28 12.59 6.62
CA ASN A 109 -8.53 13.80 6.92
C ASN A 109 -9.29 15.08 6.55
N ARG A 110 -8.94 16.12 7.28
CA ARG A 110 -9.30 17.51 7.02
C ARG A 110 -8.11 18.39 7.45
N PRO A 111 -7.27 18.86 6.52
CA PRO A 111 -5.93 19.39 6.83
C PRO A 111 -5.94 20.79 7.48
N ASP A 112 -7.04 21.53 7.42
CA ASP A 112 -7.28 22.77 8.15
C ASP A 112 -7.64 22.49 9.61
N VAL A 113 -6.68 21.94 10.36
CA VAL A 113 -6.91 21.48 11.74
C VAL A 113 -7.37 22.57 12.69
N ASP A 114 -6.98 23.82 12.45
CA ASP A 114 -7.34 24.99 13.29
C ASP A 114 -8.76 25.50 13.06
N VAL A 115 -9.42 25.07 11.98
CA VAL A 115 -10.80 25.46 11.71
C VAL A 115 -11.73 24.51 12.45
N PRO A 116 -12.54 24.99 13.42
CA PRO A 116 -13.46 24.13 14.16
C PRO A 116 -14.37 23.33 13.24
N ARG A 117 -14.63 22.06 13.57
CA ARG A 117 -15.58 21.26 12.81
C ARG A 117 -17.00 21.74 13.08
N ARG A 118 -17.88 21.55 12.09
CA ARG A 118 -19.30 21.91 12.23
C ARG A 118 -19.92 21.11 13.38
N PRO A 119 -20.75 21.72 14.26
CA PRO A 119 -21.37 21.01 15.37
C PRO A 119 -22.11 19.74 14.94
N ALA A 120 -22.84 19.79 13.82
CA ALA A 120 -23.55 18.64 13.28
C ALA A 120 -22.64 17.45 12.94
N VAL A 121 -21.40 17.69 12.48
CA VAL A 121 -20.40 16.64 12.20
C VAL A 121 -19.95 15.99 13.51
N LEU A 122 -19.63 16.81 14.52
CA LEU A 122 -19.23 16.31 15.84
C LEU A 122 -20.36 15.51 16.50
N ASP A 123 -21.59 15.98 16.39
CA ASP A 123 -22.77 15.28 16.92
C ASP A 123 -23.02 13.94 16.21
N ALA A 124 -22.81 13.87 14.89
CA ALA A 124 -22.91 12.61 14.15
C ALA A 124 -21.87 11.58 14.64
N VAL A 125 -20.64 12.01 14.91
CA VAL A 125 -19.60 11.16 15.50
C VAL A 125 -20.02 10.67 16.89
N ARG A 126 -20.48 11.58 17.76
CA ARG A 126 -20.93 11.24 19.12
C ARG A 126 -22.09 10.25 19.11
N ARG A 127 -23.11 10.46 18.27
CA ARG A 127 -24.26 9.54 18.16
C ARG A 127 -23.85 8.16 17.64
N ALA A 128 -22.97 8.10 16.64
CA ALA A 128 -22.46 6.82 16.15
C ALA A 128 -21.71 6.06 17.25
N HIS A 129 -20.84 6.74 18.00
CA HIS A 129 -20.09 6.15 19.11
C HIS A 129 -21.00 5.68 20.26
N ALA A 130 -21.93 6.52 20.69
CA ALA A 130 -22.85 6.20 21.79
C ALA A 130 -23.73 4.96 21.51
N ARG A 131 -24.01 4.67 20.24
CA ARG A 131 -24.72 3.46 19.82
C ARG A 131 -23.82 2.20 19.77
N GLY A 132 -22.51 2.38 19.83
CA GLY A 132 -21.52 1.30 19.74
C GLY A 132 -20.94 1.07 18.34
N ALA A 133 -21.05 2.05 17.42
CA ALA A 133 -20.35 1.96 16.15
C ALA A 133 -18.83 2.06 16.35
N ARG A 134 -18.08 1.26 15.58
CA ARG A 134 -16.61 1.38 15.54
C ARG A 134 -16.22 2.70 14.87
N LEU A 135 -15.38 3.49 15.51
CA LEU A 135 -14.88 4.75 14.95
C LEU A 135 -13.49 4.57 14.36
N VAL A 136 -13.24 5.17 13.20
CA VAL A 136 -11.95 5.13 12.51
C VAL A 136 -11.53 6.54 12.13
N GLY A 137 -10.43 7.04 12.70
CA GLY A 137 -9.84 8.34 12.34
C GLY A 137 -8.64 8.16 11.42
N LEU A 138 -8.65 8.82 10.26
CA LEU A 138 -7.52 8.78 9.33
C LEU A 138 -6.81 10.13 9.32
N CYS A 139 -5.48 10.16 9.56
CA CYS A 139 -4.69 11.38 9.53
C CYS A 139 -5.22 12.41 10.56
N SER A 140 -5.52 13.62 10.11
CA SER A 140 -6.17 14.66 10.92
C SER A 140 -7.65 14.38 11.24
N GLY A 141 -8.23 13.27 10.78
CA GLY A 141 -9.53 12.79 11.26
C GLY A 141 -9.54 12.50 12.76
N ALA A 142 -8.36 12.21 13.35
CA ALA A 142 -8.19 12.12 14.80
C ALA A 142 -8.57 13.42 15.53
N PHE A 143 -8.33 14.60 14.93
CA PHE A 143 -8.75 15.88 15.53
C PHE A 143 -10.27 15.98 15.62
N THR A 144 -10.99 15.53 14.59
CA THR A 144 -12.46 15.52 14.61
C THR A 144 -12.99 14.58 15.69
N LEU A 145 -12.36 13.42 15.88
CA LEU A 145 -12.72 12.49 16.97
C LEU A 145 -12.42 13.12 18.34
N ALA A 146 -11.27 13.79 18.50
CA ALA A 146 -10.90 14.47 19.73
C ALA A 146 -11.87 15.63 20.06
N GLU A 147 -12.23 16.46 19.07
CA GLU A 147 -13.22 17.53 19.21
C GLU A 147 -14.63 17.00 19.53
N ALA A 148 -14.97 15.80 19.06
CA ALA A 148 -16.19 15.12 19.44
C ALA A 148 -16.17 14.64 20.90
N GLY A 149 -15.00 14.60 21.55
CA GLY A 149 -14.81 14.17 22.94
C GLY A 149 -14.70 12.65 23.12
N VAL A 150 -14.61 11.88 22.03
CA VAL A 150 -14.61 10.40 22.10
C VAL A 150 -13.21 9.81 22.33
N LEU A 151 -12.16 10.62 22.30
CA LEU A 151 -10.75 10.18 22.50
C LEU A 151 -10.21 10.44 23.92
N GLU A 152 -10.98 11.05 24.83
CA GLU A 152 -10.50 11.39 26.17
C GLU A 152 -10.03 10.14 26.94
N GLY A 153 -8.79 10.14 27.42
CA GLY A 153 -8.15 9.00 28.08
C GLY A 153 -7.85 7.78 27.18
N ARG A 154 -8.01 7.92 25.86
CA ARG A 154 -7.83 6.83 24.88
C ARG A 154 -6.48 6.91 24.18
N ARG A 155 -6.03 5.77 23.66
CA ARG A 155 -4.85 5.71 22.78
C ARG A 155 -5.23 6.12 21.37
N ALA A 156 -4.43 6.99 20.76
CA ALA A 156 -4.65 7.42 19.39
C ALA A 156 -3.34 7.74 18.68
N THR A 157 -3.36 7.77 17.35
CA THR A 157 -2.29 8.33 16.52
C THR A 157 -2.89 9.29 15.49
N ALA A 158 -2.04 10.17 14.97
CA ALA A 158 -2.35 11.08 13.89
C ALA A 158 -1.09 11.24 13.03
N HIS A 159 -1.21 11.98 11.92
CA HIS A 159 -0.04 12.27 11.09
C HIS A 159 1.02 13.03 11.90
N TRP A 160 2.29 12.60 11.81
CA TRP A 160 3.41 13.17 12.59
C TRP A 160 3.50 14.71 12.51
N GLN A 161 3.21 15.28 11.34
CA GLN A 161 3.22 16.73 11.11
C GLN A 161 2.30 17.50 12.09
N TRP A 162 1.21 16.88 12.53
CA TRP A 162 0.21 17.49 13.41
C TRP A 162 0.33 17.02 14.86
N ALA A 163 1.35 16.23 15.20
CA ALA A 163 1.44 15.58 16.50
C ALA A 163 1.59 16.58 17.65
N ASP A 164 2.37 17.64 17.46
CA ASP A 164 2.60 18.66 18.50
C ASP A 164 1.33 19.50 18.73
N ASP A 165 0.69 19.95 17.65
CA ASP A 165 -0.59 20.68 17.72
C ASP A 165 -1.69 19.83 18.35
N PHE A 166 -1.74 18.53 18.02
CA PHE A 166 -2.71 17.61 18.62
C PHE A 166 -2.51 17.47 20.13
N ARG A 167 -1.26 17.26 20.59
CA ARG A 167 -0.96 17.15 22.03
C ARG A 167 -1.29 18.43 22.79
N ALA A 168 -1.00 19.59 22.19
CA ALA A 168 -1.28 20.88 22.81
C ALA A 168 -2.80 21.10 23.00
N ARG A 169 -3.61 20.67 22.03
CA ARG A 169 -5.07 20.86 22.05
C ARG A 169 -5.83 19.80 22.82
N PHE A 170 -5.33 18.56 22.85
CA PHE A 170 -6.02 17.42 23.46
C PHE A 170 -5.08 16.66 24.42
N PRO A 171 -4.64 17.30 25.53
CA PRO A 171 -3.68 16.70 26.46
C PRO A 171 -4.20 15.45 27.18
N GLY A 172 -5.52 15.25 27.21
CA GLY A 172 -6.17 14.06 27.76
C GLY A 172 -6.09 12.82 26.87
N VAL A 173 -5.63 12.95 25.62
CA VAL A 173 -5.49 11.83 24.67
C VAL A 173 -4.07 11.27 24.73
N HIS A 174 -3.94 9.95 24.84
CA HIS A 174 -2.64 9.27 24.78
C HIS A 174 -2.16 9.15 23.32
N LEU A 175 -1.52 10.21 22.81
CA LEU A 175 -1.03 10.25 21.44
C LEU A 175 0.26 9.42 21.24
N GLU A 176 0.22 8.45 20.34
CA GLU A 176 1.34 7.66 19.85
C GLU A 176 1.76 8.17 18.44
N PRO A 177 2.73 9.09 18.32
CA PRO A 177 3.06 9.75 17.05
C PRO A 177 3.90 8.89 16.08
N ASP A 178 4.51 7.82 16.59
CA ASP A 178 5.53 7.04 15.88
C ASP A 178 5.00 5.71 15.35
N VAL A 179 3.68 5.55 15.19
CA VAL A 179 3.06 4.31 14.68
C VAL A 179 2.20 4.59 13.44
N LEU A 180 2.03 3.59 12.58
CA LEU A 180 1.16 3.71 11.40
C LEU A 180 -0.31 3.80 11.81
N PHE A 181 -0.71 2.98 12.78
CA PHE A 181 -2.05 3.01 13.34
C PHE A 181 -2.08 2.49 14.78
N VAL A 182 -3.10 2.92 15.51
CA VAL A 182 -3.48 2.44 16.84
C VAL A 182 -4.84 1.79 16.74
N ASP A 183 -4.94 0.56 17.23
CA ASP A 183 -6.20 -0.12 17.53
C ASP A 183 -6.42 -0.05 19.05
N ASP A 184 -7.46 0.67 19.47
CA ASP A 184 -7.88 0.79 20.86
C ASP A 184 -9.28 0.17 21.07
N GLY A 185 -9.60 -0.88 20.29
CA GLY A 185 -10.83 -1.65 20.43
C GLY A 185 -11.98 -1.15 19.54
N ASP A 186 -12.80 -0.25 20.07
CA ASP A 186 -13.94 0.39 19.39
C ASP A 186 -13.53 1.65 18.62
N ILE A 187 -12.34 2.20 18.90
CA ILE A 187 -11.78 3.34 18.20
C ILE A 187 -10.41 2.98 17.63
N LEU A 188 -10.21 3.25 16.35
CA LEU A 188 -8.95 3.05 15.67
C LEU A 188 -8.53 4.34 14.98
N THR A 189 -7.23 4.63 14.97
CA THR A 189 -6.70 5.83 14.32
C THR A 189 -5.45 5.49 13.53
N SER A 190 -5.19 6.22 12.44
CA SER A 190 -3.97 6.07 11.64
C SER A 190 -3.29 7.39 11.36
N ALA A 191 -1.99 7.31 11.09
CA ALA A 191 -1.16 8.40 10.60
C ALA A 191 -1.70 9.09 9.34
N GLY A 192 -2.60 8.45 8.58
CA GLY A 192 -3.07 8.94 7.30
C GLY A 192 -2.18 8.56 6.13
N SER A 193 -2.43 9.17 4.96
CA SER A 193 -1.76 8.79 3.71
C SER A 193 -1.80 7.26 3.50
N ALA A 194 -0.69 6.60 3.16
CA ALA A 194 -0.65 5.15 2.95
C ALA A 194 -1.01 4.34 4.22
N ALA A 195 -0.87 4.90 5.42
CA ALA A 195 -1.25 4.22 6.66
C ALA A 195 -2.78 4.00 6.79
N ALA A 196 -3.58 4.74 6.01
CA ALA A 196 -5.01 4.48 5.89
C ALA A 196 -5.30 3.12 5.23
N LEU A 197 -4.46 2.70 4.26
CA LEU A 197 -4.55 1.38 3.64
C LEU A 197 -4.12 0.29 4.63
N ASP A 198 -3.06 0.56 5.41
CA ASP A 198 -2.58 -0.34 6.46
C ASP A 198 -3.68 -0.62 7.50
N LEU A 199 -4.30 0.43 8.04
CA LEU A 199 -5.43 0.29 8.98
C LEU A 199 -6.65 -0.35 8.31
N GLY A 200 -6.95 0.00 7.06
CA GLY A 200 -8.05 -0.61 6.30
C GLY A 200 -7.88 -2.13 6.13
N LEU A 201 -6.68 -2.60 5.77
CA LEU A 201 -6.37 -4.02 5.65
C LEU A 201 -6.39 -4.74 7.00
N HIS A 202 -5.96 -4.07 8.08
CA HIS A 202 -6.10 -4.58 9.44
C HIS A 202 -7.58 -4.84 9.80
N LEU A 203 -8.46 -3.89 9.48
CA LEU A 203 -9.90 -4.04 9.70
C LEU A 203 -10.50 -5.19 8.88
N VAL A 204 -10.17 -5.29 7.58
CA VAL A 204 -10.60 -6.43 6.76
C VAL A 204 -10.13 -7.77 7.32
N ARG A 205 -8.90 -7.83 7.84
CA ARG A 205 -8.36 -9.04 8.47
C ARG A 205 -9.12 -9.41 9.74
N ARG A 206 -9.48 -8.42 10.57
CA ARG A 206 -10.25 -8.61 11.79
C ARG A 206 -11.68 -9.08 11.49
N ASP A 207 -12.32 -8.49 10.47
CA ASP A 207 -13.73 -8.72 10.16
C ASP A 207 -13.97 -9.97 9.30
N HIS A 208 -13.02 -10.32 8.43
CA HIS A 208 -13.18 -11.37 7.41
C HIS A 208 -12.02 -12.38 7.31
N GLY A 209 -11.01 -12.24 8.16
CA GLY A 209 -9.86 -13.14 8.20
C GLY A 209 -8.73 -12.80 7.23
N ALA A 210 -7.60 -13.48 7.44
CA ALA A 210 -6.34 -13.21 6.74
C ALA A 210 -6.40 -13.46 5.22
N GLU A 211 -7.14 -14.47 4.78
CA GLU A 211 -7.23 -14.83 3.35
C GLU A 211 -7.92 -13.73 2.54
N VAL A 212 -9.04 -13.22 3.06
CA VAL A 212 -9.78 -12.11 2.45
C VAL A 212 -8.92 -10.85 2.42
N ALA A 213 -8.28 -10.49 3.54
CA ALA A 213 -7.38 -9.34 3.59
C ALA A 213 -6.22 -9.45 2.57
N ASN A 214 -5.65 -10.64 2.41
CA ASN A 214 -4.61 -10.89 1.41
C ASN A 214 -5.15 -10.71 -0.02
N ALA A 215 -6.37 -11.15 -0.32
CA ALA A 215 -6.99 -10.93 -1.62
C ALA A 215 -7.21 -9.44 -1.92
N VAL A 216 -7.69 -8.69 -0.92
CA VAL A 216 -7.81 -7.22 -1.01
C VAL A 216 -6.46 -6.58 -1.30
N SER A 217 -5.41 -6.92 -0.53
CA SER A 217 -4.08 -6.35 -0.71
C SER A 217 -3.47 -6.60 -2.10
N ARG A 218 -3.69 -7.79 -2.68
CA ARG A 218 -3.19 -8.14 -4.03
C ARG A 218 -3.80 -7.24 -5.09
N ARG A 219 -5.09 -6.95 -4.98
CA ARG A 219 -5.78 -6.07 -5.93
C ARG A 219 -5.33 -4.62 -5.79
N LEU A 220 -5.05 -4.18 -4.56
CA LEU A 220 -4.47 -2.85 -4.28
C LEU A 220 -3.02 -2.71 -4.76
N VAL A 221 -2.36 -3.81 -5.13
CA VAL A 221 -0.90 -3.85 -5.39
C VAL A 221 -0.13 -3.26 -4.21
N PHE A 222 -0.60 -3.57 -3.00
CA PHE A 222 -0.06 -3.06 -1.76
C PHE A 222 0.49 -4.20 -0.90
N ALA A 223 1.48 -3.92 -0.05
CA ALA A 223 2.07 -4.93 0.81
C ALA A 223 0.98 -5.55 1.70
N ALA A 224 0.90 -6.89 1.72
CA ALA A 224 -0.17 -7.61 2.43
C ALA A 224 -0.15 -7.42 3.95
N HIS A 225 1.00 -7.00 4.50
CA HIS A 225 1.16 -6.71 5.91
C HIS A 225 2.31 -5.72 6.14
N ARG A 226 2.01 -4.63 6.83
CA ARG A 226 2.97 -3.77 7.52
C ARG A 226 2.52 -3.73 8.98
N ASP A 227 3.41 -4.04 9.91
CA ASP A 227 3.04 -4.04 11.33
C ASP A 227 2.56 -2.64 11.74
N GLY A 228 1.45 -2.54 12.48
CA GLY A 228 0.91 -1.24 12.89
C GLY A 228 1.89 -0.41 13.74
N GLY A 229 2.75 -1.10 14.52
CA GLY A 229 3.87 -0.50 15.25
C GLY A 229 5.07 -0.11 14.39
N GLN A 230 5.01 -0.30 13.07
CA GLN A 230 6.01 0.25 12.16
C GLN A 230 6.01 1.77 12.29
N ARG A 231 7.21 2.36 12.33
CA ARG A 231 7.34 3.80 12.47
C ARG A 231 6.88 4.54 11.22
N GLN A 232 6.18 5.65 11.43
CA GLN A 232 6.03 6.66 10.39
C GLN A 232 7.45 7.10 9.94
N PHE A 233 7.63 7.36 8.65
CA PHE A 233 8.86 8.02 8.18
C PHE A 233 8.81 9.48 8.63
N VAL A 234 9.17 9.72 9.89
CA VAL A 234 9.30 11.06 10.47
C VAL A 234 10.66 11.60 10.05
N GLU A 235 10.66 12.59 9.16
CA GLU A 235 11.83 13.43 8.94
C GLU A 235 11.99 14.31 10.19
N ARG A 236 12.74 13.82 11.18
CA ARG A 236 13.09 14.63 12.36
C ARG A 236 13.73 15.93 11.85
N PRO A 237 13.31 17.13 12.31
CA PRO A 237 13.95 18.37 11.90
C PRO A 237 15.43 18.31 12.25
N VAL A 238 16.25 17.96 11.26
CA VAL A 238 17.69 18.08 11.35
C VAL A 238 17.94 19.58 11.26
N PRO A 239 18.71 20.20 12.19
CA PRO A 239 19.04 21.60 12.11
C PRO A 239 19.48 21.92 10.67
N GLN A 240 18.85 22.91 10.05
CA GLN A 240 19.13 23.28 8.65
C GLN A 240 20.61 23.57 8.48
N THR A 241 21.35 22.55 8.06
CA THR A 241 22.74 22.65 7.64
C THR A 241 22.72 22.35 6.16
N ARG A 242 23.13 23.33 5.36
CA ARG A 242 23.17 23.26 3.90
C ARG A 242 23.86 21.94 3.49
N ASP A 243 23.18 21.19 2.62
CA ASP A 243 23.67 20.04 1.86
C ASP A 243 23.93 18.72 2.62
N THR A 244 22.86 18.11 3.16
CA THR A 244 22.90 16.74 3.74
C THR A 244 22.34 15.65 2.83
N SER A 245 21.81 15.98 1.65
CA SER A 245 21.23 15.00 0.73
C SER A 245 22.31 14.08 0.17
N LEU A 246 22.06 12.77 0.17
CA LEU A 246 22.91 11.83 -0.55
C LEU A 246 22.70 11.86 -2.07
N ALA A 247 21.60 12.44 -2.58
CA ALA A 247 21.23 12.30 -3.98
C ALA A 247 22.34 12.69 -4.98
N PRO A 248 23.04 13.83 -4.84
CA PRO A 248 24.14 14.19 -5.75
C PRO A 248 25.33 13.21 -5.67
N LEU A 249 25.57 12.61 -4.50
CA LEU A 249 26.61 11.58 -4.34
C LEU A 249 26.21 10.27 -5.02
N LEU A 250 24.95 9.86 -4.89
CA LEU A 250 24.44 8.63 -5.49
C LEU A 250 24.49 8.71 -7.01
N GLU A 251 24.02 9.81 -7.59
CA GLU A 251 24.08 10.07 -9.04
C GLU A 251 25.52 10.01 -9.55
N TRP A 252 26.43 10.73 -8.89
CA TRP A 252 27.86 10.71 -9.22
C TRP A 252 28.48 9.30 -9.15
N ALA A 253 28.07 8.48 -8.19
CA ALA A 253 28.57 7.12 -8.03
C ALA A 253 27.97 6.14 -9.07
N GLN A 254 26.70 6.31 -9.44
CA GLN A 254 26.01 5.51 -10.46
C GLN A 254 26.64 5.67 -11.86
N GLU A 255 27.16 6.86 -12.17
CA GLU A 255 27.92 7.12 -13.40
C GLU A 255 29.31 6.45 -13.43
N ARG A 256 29.79 5.92 -12.30
CA ARG A 256 31.19 5.49 -12.10
C ARG A 256 31.31 4.12 -11.46
N LEU A 257 30.28 3.29 -11.60
CA LEU A 257 30.20 1.98 -10.95
C LEU A 257 31.34 1.04 -11.36
N ASP A 258 31.86 1.19 -12.58
CA ASP A 258 33.00 0.46 -13.15
C ASP A 258 34.36 0.87 -12.55
N THR A 259 34.41 1.96 -11.80
CA THR A 259 35.63 2.47 -11.17
C THR A 259 35.79 2.00 -9.71
N PRO A 260 37.00 2.05 -9.13
CA PRO A 260 37.21 1.79 -7.71
C PRO A 260 36.53 2.86 -6.82
N LEU A 261 35.32 2.55 -6.35
CA LEU A 261 34.57 3.34 -5.37
C LEU A 261 34.71 2.71 -3.98
N THR A 262 35.56 3.31 -3.15
CA THR A 262 35.70 2.95 -1.73
C THR A 262 34.80 3.83 -0.85
N VAL A 263 34.49 3.37 0.36
CA VAL A 263 33.76 4.18 1.35
C VAL A 263 34.49 5.51 1.63
N ALA A 264 35.83 5.48 1.69
CA ALA A 264 36.64 6.68 1.85
C ALA A 264 36.48 7.67 0.69
N ARG A 265 36.43 7.18 -0.55
CA ARG A 265 36.23 8.02 -1.74
C ARG A 265 34.83 8.63 -1.80
N LEU A 266 33.81 7.85 -1.45
CA LEU A 266 32.44 8.37 -1.33
C LEU A 266 32.34 9.45 -0.24
N ALA A 267 33.01 9.23 0.90
CA ALA A 267 33.01 10.17 2.01
C ALA A 267 33.71 11.48 1.64
N ALA A 268 34.86 11.39 0.98
CA ALA A 268 35.58 12.55 0.45
C ALA A 268 34.74 13.35 -0.56
N ARG A 269 34.05 12.68 -1.50
CA ARG A 269 33.18 13.34 -2.49
C ARG A 269 32.00 14.07 -1.86
N ALA A 270 31.50 13.56 -0.74
CA ALA A 270 30.42 14.18 0.04
C ALA A 270 30.93 15.16 1.12
N ALA A 271 32.23 15.45 1.17
CA ALA A 271 32.87 16.31 2.16
C ALA A 271 32.54 15.92 3.63
N VAL A 272 32.48 14.61 3.91
CA VAL A 272 32.20 14.07 5.24
C VAL A 272 33.18 12.97 5.64
N SER A 273 33.21 12.63 6.93
CA SER A 273 33.93 11.44 7.40
C SER A 273 33.22 10.13 7.01
N PRO A 274 33.95 9.00 6.89
CA PRO A 274 33.35 7.69 6.62
C PRO A 274 32.26 7.28 7.63
N ALA A 275 32.44 7.61 8.91
CA ALA A 275 31.45 7.34 9.95
C ALA A 275 30.16 8.16 9.73
N THR A 276 30.30 9.45 9.36
CA THR A 276 29.16 10.29 9.01
C THR A 276 28.46 9.80 7.74
N LEU A 277 29.22 9.35 6.73
CA LEU A 277 28.66 8.74 5.53
C LEU A 277 27.85 7.48 5.86
N HIS A 278 28.40 6.56 6.67
CA HIS A 278 27.68 5.38 7.14
C HIS A 278 26.38 5.75 7.85
N ARG A 279 26.42 6.74 8.75
CA ARG A 279 25.23 7.22 9.45
C ARG A 279 24.20 7.79 8.47
N ARG A 280 24.63 8.59 7.49
CA ARG A 280 23.75 9.16 6.46
C ARG A 280 23.11 8.06 5.60
N PHE A 281 23.87 7.07 5.14
CA PHE A 281 23.33 5.93 4.38
C PHE A 281 22.32 5.11 5.19
N ARG A 282 22.59 4.86 6.49
CA ARG A 282 21.63 4.17 7.37
C ARG A 282 20.36 4.99 7.59
N THR A 283 20.48 6.30 7.74
CA THR A 283 19.36 7.19 8.05
C THR A 283 18.49 7.47 6.82
N GLN A 284 19.09 7.68 5.65
CA GLN A 284 18.38 8.09 4.44
C GLN A 284 18.01 6.91 3.51
N LEU A 285 18.81 5.83 3.48
CA LEU A 285 18.63 4.71 2.56
C LEU A 285 18.44 3.35 3.25
N GLY A 286 18.46 3.31 4.60
CA GLY A 286 18.31 2.08 5.37
C GLY A 286 19.42 1.04 5.16
N THR A 287 20.55 1.41 4.54
CA THR A 287 21.62 0.49 4.16
C THR A 287 23.01 1.06 4.46
N THR A 288 24.07 0.36 4.06
CA THR A 288 25.47 0.83 4.15
C THR A 288 26.00 1.20 2.76
N PRO A 289 27.01 2.09 2.62
CA PRO A 289 27.52 2.47 1.31
C PRO A 289 28.02 1.30 0.47
N LEU A 290 28.67 0.32 1.11
CA LEU A 290 29.19 -0.85 0.39
C LEU A 290 28.06 -1.78 -0.08
N ALA A 291 27.03 -1.99 0.75
CA ALA A 291 25.87 -2.78 0.38
C ALA A 291 25.08 -2.11 -0.75
N TRP A 292 24.90 -0.78 -0.69
CA TRP A 292 24.28 -0.01 -1.76
C TRP A 292 25.07 -0.10 -3.07
N LEU A 293 26.38 0.15 -3.04
CA LEU A 293 27.25 0.01 -4.22
C LEU A 293 27.15 -1.40 -4.83
N THR A 294 27.13 -2.43 -4.00
CA THR A 294 27.00 -3.82 -4.47
C THR A 294 25.66 -4.04 -5.19
N GLY A 295 24.57 -3.48 -4.66
CA GLY A 295 23.24 -3.52 -5.28
C GLY A 295 23.20 -2.80 -6.63
N GLU A 296 23.74 -1.59 -6.72
CA GLU A 296 23.79 -0.82 -7.97
C GLU A 296 24.60 -1.54 -9.06
N ARG A 297 25.75 -2.09 -8.69
CA ARG A 297 26.61 -2.87 -9.58
C ARG A 297 25.91 -4.14 -10.07
N LEU A 298 25.21 -4.83 -9.18
CA LEU A 298 24.42 -6.00 -9.55
C LEU A 298 23.28 -5.63 -10.50
N ALA A 299 22.55 -4.55 -10.24
CA ALA A 299 21.48 -4.07 -11.11
C ALA A 299 22.01 -3.72 -12.52
N LEU A 300 23.19 -3.09 -12.60
CA LEU A 300 23.86 -2.84 -13.87
C LEU A 300 24.26 -4.15 -14.57
N ALA A 301 24.78 -5.14 -13.84
CA ALA A 301 25.12 -6.44 -14.40
C ALA A 301 23.89 -7.16 -14.99
N CYS A 302 22.75 -7.13 -14.31
CA CYS A 302 21.48 -7.65 -14.83
C CYS A 302 21.08 -6.97 -16.15
N ARG A 303 21.09 -5.63 -16.19
CA ARG A 303 20.79 -4.85 -17.41
C ARG A 303 21.72 -5.19 -18.58
N LEU A 304 23.02 -5.39 -18.32
CA LEU A 304 23.99 -5.77 -19.35
C LEU A 304 23.73 -7.19 -19.87
N ILE A 305 23.30 -8.12 -19.02
CA ILE A 305 22.94 -9.48 -19.42
C ILE A 305 21.65 -9.49 -20.25
N GLU A 306 20.63 -8.72 -19.83
CA GLU A 306 19.33 -8.58 -20.51
C GLU A 306 19.45 -7.94 -21.90
N ARG A 307 20.38 -6.98 -22.08
CA ARG A 307 20.65 -6.35 -23.38
C ARG A 307 21.42 -7.27 -24.36
N GLY A 308 22.04 -8.34 -23.87
CA GLY A 308 22.84 -9.25 -24.68
C GLY A 308 24.17 -8.66 -25.20
N GLY A 309 24.93 -9.48 -25.91
CA GLY A 309 26.11 -9.03 -26.67
C GLY A 309 27.45 -8.93 -25.92
N THR A 310 27.52 -9.24 -24.62
CA THR A 310 28.78 -9.22 -23.85
C THR A 310 29.03 -10.51 -23.05
N GLY A 311 30.28 -11.00 -23.04
CA GLY A 311 30.70 -12.14 -22.21
C GLY A 311 30.67 -11.81 -20.71
N PHE A 312 30.56 -12.82 -19.84
CA PHE A 312 30.46 -12.59 -18.38
C PHE A 312 31.67 -11.86 -17.78
N GLU A 313 32.84 -11.96 -18.41
CA GLU A 313 34.03 -11.18 -18.06
C GLU A 313 33.85 -9.69 -18.32
N ALA A 314 33.32 -9.32 -19.49
CA ALA A 314 32.98 -7.94 -19.81
C ALA A 314 31.86 -7.41 -18.89
N VAL A 315 30.84 -8.22 -18.59
CA VAL A 315 29.77 -7.86 -17.64
C VAL A 315 30.35 -7.57 -16.25
N ALA A 316 31.22 -8.44 -15.73
CA ALA A 316 31.83 -8.23 -14.41
C ALA A 316 32.66 -6.94 -14.35
N ARG A 317 33.43 -6.65 -15.41
CA ARG A 317 34.24 -5.44 -15.51
C ARG A 317 33.38 -4.17 -15.62
N LEU A 318 32.44 -4.13 -16.56
CA LEU A 318 31.58 -2.96 -16.84
C LEU A 318 30.61 -2.65 -15.70
N SER A 319 30.19 -3.67 -14.95
CA SER A 319 29.38 -3.46 -13.75
C SER A 319 30.20 -3.08 -12.52
N GLY A 320 31.54 -3.13 -12.57
CA GLY A 320 32.39 -2.88 -11.41
C GLY A 320 32.44 -4.01 -10.37
N LEU A 321 31.90 -5.19 -10.68
CA LEU A 321 32.05 -6.39 -9.86
C LEU A 321 33.43 -7.04 -10.03
N GLY A 322 34.20 -6.60 -11.04
CA GLY A 322 35.60 -6.94 -11.25
C GLY A 322 35.78 -8.26 -11.98
N THR A 323 35.46 -9.38 -11.31
CA THR A 323 35.73 -10.73 -11.83
C THR A 323 34.45 -11.55 -12.07
N PRO A 324 34.45 -12.51 -13.02
CA PRO A 324 33.33 -13.45 -13.19
C PRO A 324 32.98 -14.24 -11.93
N GLY A 325 33.97 -14.54 -11.09
CA GLY A 325 33.78 -15.21 -9.81
C GLY A 325 32.97 -14.36 -8.84
N ASN A 326 33.32 -13.08 -8.67
CA ASN A 326 32.56 -12.17 -7.83
C ASN A 326 31.16 -11.87 -8.40
N LEU A 327 31.04 -11.73 -9.73
CA LEU A 327 29.74 -11.61 -10.41
C LEU A 327 28.83 -12.80 -10.07
N ARG A 328 29.34 -14.03 -10.18
CA ARG A 328 28.58 -15.24 -9.82
C ARG A 328 28.16 -15.23 -8.37
N LEU A 329 29.08 -14.93 -7.46
CA LEU A 329 28.82 -14.87 -6.02
C LEU A 329 27.71 -13.88 -5.68
N GLN A 330 27.81 -12.63 -6.16
CA GLN A 330 26.80 -11.61 -5.87
C GLN A 330 25.46 -11.92 -6.54
N MET A 331 25.44 -12.42 -7.79
CA MET A 331 24.18 -12.83 -8.44
C MET A 331 23.49 -13.98 -7.71
N GLN A 332 24.22 -15.01 -7.31
CA GLN A 332 23.64 -16.12 -6.55
C GLN A 332 23.07 -15.64 -5.22
N ARG A 333 23.83 -14.80 -4.50
CA ARG A 333 23.43 -14.28 -3.19
C ARG A 333 22.17 -13.41 -3.24
N HIS A 334 22.00 -12.61 -4.29
CA HIS A 334 20.96 -11.58 -4.36
C HIS A 334 19.80 -11.91 -5.30
N THR A 335 19.99 -12.79 -6.28
CA THR A 335 18.94 -13.19 -7.24
C THR A 335 18.62 -14.68 -7.20
N GLY A 336 19.42 -15.48 -6.48
CA GLY A 336 19.29 -16.94 -6.43
C GLY A 336 19.76 -17.66 -7.71
N LEU A 337 20.21 -16.93 -8.73
CA LEU A 337 20.60 -17.47 -10.03
C LEU A 337 22.08 -17.25 -10.34
N THR A 338 22.66 -18.17 -11.10
CA THR A 338 23.98 -17.94 -11.72
C THR A 338 23.84 -16.95 -12.89
N PRO A 339 24.92 -16.27 -13.32
CA PRO A 339 24.87 -15.38 -14.48
C PRO A 339 24.37 -16.08 -15.75
N ALA A 340 24.72 -17.36 -15.94
CA ALA A 340 24.26 -18.18 -17.06
C ALA A 340 22.76 -18.52 -16.96
N ALA A 341 22.28 -18.93 -15.78
CA ALA A 341 20.86 -19.20 -15.56
C ALA A 341 20.01 -17.93 -15.68
N TYR A 342 20.52 -16.80 -15.19
CA TYR A 342 19.88 -15.49 -15.35
C TYR A 342 19.81 -15.10 -16.83
N ARG A 343 20.90 -15.23 -17.59
CA ARG A 343 20.91 -14.97 -19.04
C ARG A 343 19.96 -15.88 -19.81
N ALA A 344 19.88 -17.16 -19.49
CA ALA A 344 18.96 -18.08 -20.15
C ALA A 344 17.48 -17.70 -19.93
N ARG A 345 17.17 -17.08 -18.78
CA ARG A 345 15.81 -16.71 -18.39
C ARG A 345 15.40 -15.31 -18.83
N PHE A 346 16.33 -14.36 -18.83
CA PHE A 346 16.07 -12.92 -19.01
C PHE A 346 16.92 -12.27 -20.11
N GLY A 347 17.85 -13.02 -20.71
CA GLY A 347 18.62 -12.54 -21.86
C GLY A 347 17.73 -12.33 -23.09
N PRO A 348 18.24 -11.63 -24.11
CA PRO A 348 17.49 -11.43 -25.33
C PRO A 348 17.15 -12.79 -25.94
N ALA A 349 15.89 -12.98 -26.32
CA ALA A 349 15.47 -14.19 -27.02
C ALA A 349 16.30 -14.32 -28.30
N ASP A 350 17.03 -15.43 -28.45
CA ASP A 350 17.73 -15.74 -29.69
C ASP A 350 16.69 -15.81 -30.82
N ALA A 351 16.62 -14.74 -31.62
CA ALA A 351 15.99 -14.76 -32.93
C ALA A 351 16.88 -15.55 -33.89
N ARG A 352 17.06 -16.87 -33.64
CA ARG A 352 17.57 -17.87 -34.59
C ARG A 352 17.50 -19.28 -33.98
N ALA A 353 16.35 -19.93 -34.16
CA ALA A 353 16.23 -21.35 -34.55
C ALA A 353 14.76 -21.77 -34.64
N ALA A 354 14.09 -21.37 -35.74
CA ALA A 354 12.99 -22.17 -36.28
C ALA A 354 13.35 -22.46 -37.75
N PRO A 355 13.62 -23.72 -38.14
CA PRO A 355 13.77 -24.04 -39.54
C PRO A 355 12.39 -23.96 -40.18
N ILE A 356 12.17 -22.97 -41.05
CA ILE A 356 11.07 -23.00 -42.01
C ILE A 356 11.40 -24.13 -43.00
N ARG A 357 10.90 -25.34 -42.72
CA ARG A 357 10.81 -26.38 -43.74
C ARG A 357 9.60 -26.07 -44.62
N GLY A 358 9.87 -25.41 -45.74
CA GLY A 358 9.00 -25.53 -46.89
C GLY A 358 8.95 -26.98 -47.36
N ARG A 359 7.75 -27.52 -47.54
CA ARG A 359 7.53 -28.54 -48.56
C ARG A 359 6.11 -28.41 -49.12
N ALA A 360 6.07 -28.01 -50.38
CA ALA A 360 4.91 -28.06 -51.23
C ALA A 360 4.45 -29.51 -51.46
N GLY A 361 3.14 -29.66 -51.68
CA GLY A 361 2.60 -30.63 -52.62
C GLY A 361 2.06 -31.94 -52.04
N ALA A 362 0.76 -31.98 -51.78
CA ALA A 362 -0.03 -33.20 -51.99
C ALA A 362 -1.48 -32.83 -52.33
N ARG A 363 -1.84 -33.13 -53.59
CA ARG A 363 -3.18 -33.01 -54.16
C ARG A 363 -4.16 -33.92 -53.42
N THR A 364 -5.27 -33.36 -52.93
CA THR A 364 -6.44 -34.11 -52.48
C THR A 364 -7.40 -34.34 -53.65
N ARG A 365 -7.59 -35.60 -54.05
CA ARG A 365 -8.79 -36.08 -54.74
C ARG A 365 -9.84 -36.45 -53.67
N PRO A 366 -11.14 -36.15 -53.85
CA PRO A 366 -12.17 -36.65 -52.95
C PRO A 366 -12.74 -37.96 -53.47
N ARG A 367 -12.97 -38.93 -52.57
CA ARG A 367 -13.90 -40.05 -52.79
C ARG A 367 -14.65 -40.35 -51.50
N GLY A 368 -15.98 -40.24 -51.59
CA GLY A 368 -16.91 -41.10 -50.85
C GLY A 368 -17.42 -40.58 -49.51
N ALA A 369 -18.58 -39.94 -49.53
CA ALA A 369 -19.58 -40.10 -48.47
C ALA A 369 -20.98 -39.91 -49.08
N GLN A 370 -21.63 -41.03 -49.40
CA GLN A 370 -23.08 -41.11 -49.57
C GLN A 370 -23.72 -41.20 -48.19
N GLY A 371 -24.83 -40.51 -47.96
CA GLY A 371 -25.66 -40.76 -46.77
C GLY A 371 -26.58 -39.64 -46.32
N HIS A 372 -27.62 -39.38 -47.11
CA HIS A 372 -29.00 -39.04 -46.70
C HIS A 372 -29.31 -37.95 -45.64
N ALA A 373 -30.05 -36.95 -46.15
CA ALA A 373 -31.44 -36.60 -45.77
C ALA A 373 -31.73 -35.29 -45.01
N ARG A 374 -32.51 -34.46 -45.72
CA ARG A 374 -33.67 -33.64 -45.32
C ARG A 374 -33.46 -32.25 -44.67
N ALA A 375 -33.86 -31.26 -45.48
CA ALA A 375 -35.01 -30.36 -45.27
C ALA A 375 -34.76 -28.90 -44.85
N ARG A 376 -35.15 -28.03 -45.80
CA ARG A 376 -35.92 -26.76 -45.70
C ARG A 376 -35.29 -25.52 -45.05
N GLY A 377 -35.47 -24.38 -45.73
CA GLY A 377 -35.85 -23.12 -45.09
C GLY A 377 -35.02 -21.88 -45.44
N ASP A 378 -35.35 -21.27 -46.58
CA ASP A 378 -35.60 -19.84 -46.80
C ASP A 378 -34.61 -18.70 -46.44
N ALA A 379 -34.57 -17.79 -47.43
CA ALA A 379 -34.63 -16.33 -47.36
C ALA A 379 -33.34 -15.49 -47.21
N ALA A 380 -32.92 -15.00 -48.38
CA ALA A 380 -32.99 -13.58 -48.78
C ALA A 380 -32.03 -12.53 -48.17
N THR A 381 -31.13 -12.09 -49.06
CA THR A 381 -30.98 -10.71 -49.56
C THR A 381 -30.51 -9.60 -48.61
N GLN A 382 -29.29 -9.08 -48.84
CA GLN A 382 -29.14 -7.66 -49.16
C GLN A 382 -27.83 -7.31 -49.89
N ARG A 383 -28.03 -6.69 -51.07
CA ARG A 383 -27.00 -6.11 -51.94
C ARG A 383 -26.64 -4.71 -51.45
N ARG A 384 -25.34 -4.42 -51.52
CA ARG A 384 -24.72 -3.10 -51.41
C ARG A 384 -24.81 -2.32 -52.72
N GLY A 385 -24.82 -1.00 -52.58
CA GLY A 385 -24.39 0.00 -53.56
C GLY A 385 -24.86 1.37 -53.06
N GLY A 386 -24.05 2.42 -52.90
CA GLY A 386 -22.67 2.66 -53.28
C GLY A 386 -22.56 4.08 -53.85
N LYS A 387 -21.62 4.87 -53.30
CA LYS A 387 -20.99 6.09 -53.88
C LYS A 387 -21.89 7.34 -54.03
N ALA A 388 -21.40 8.58 -53.99
CA ALA A 388 -20.15 9.22 -53.56
C ALA A 388 -20.30 10.76 -53.74
N GLY A 389 -19.47 11.52 -53.01
CA GLY A 389 -19.09 12.93 -53.28
C GLY A 389 -20.16 14.00 -53.04
N ALA A 390 -19.86 15.25 -52.70
CA ALA A 390 -18.62 15.96 -52.38
C ALA A 390 -19.00 17.35 -51.81
N SER A 391 -18.01 18.04 -51.24
CA SER A 391 -17.90 19.50 -51.06
C SER A 391 -18.47 20.17 -49.79
N ALA A 392 -17.55 20.82 -49.08
CA ALA A 392 -17.71 21.84 -48.03
C ALA A 392 -17.92 23.24 -48.68
N PRO A 393 -17.87 24.40 -47.97
CA PRO A 393 -17.82 24.67 -46.52
C PRO A 393 -18.80 25.79 -46.05
N GLY A 394 -18.85 26.08 -44.74
CA GLY A 394 -19.54 27.28 -44.22
C GLY A 394 -19.36 27.48 -42.72
N ALA A 395 -18.65 28.55 -42.37
CA ALA A 395 -18.40 29.03 -41.01
C ALA A 395 -19.58 29.83 -40.45
N VAL A 396 -19.84 29.80 -39.14
CA VAL A 396 -20.39 30.93 -38.36
C VAL A 396 -19.90 30.86 -36.90
N THR A 397 -19.41 32.00 -36.43
CA THR A 397 -19.01 32.36 -35.06
C THR A 397 -20.12 33.12 -34.31
N ALA A 398 -20.09 32.98 -32.97
CA ALA A 398 -20.41 33.97 -31.92
C ALA A 398 -21.89 34.26 -31.57
N PRO A 399 -22.18 34.86 -30.39
CA PRO A 399 -21.28 35.25 -29.28
C PRO A 399 -21.34 34.36 -28.03
#